data_AF-A0A7K5E5K0-F1
#
_entry.id   AF-A0A7K5E5K0-F1
#
_cell.length_a   1.000
_cell.length_b   1.000
_cell.length_c   1.000
_cell.angle_alpha   90.00
_cell.angle_beta   90.00
_cell.angle_gamma   90.00
#
_symmetry.space_group_name_H-M   'P 1'
#
loop_
_entity.id
_entity.type
_entity.pdbx_description
1 polymer ?
#
loop_
_entity_poly.entity_id
_entity_poly.type
_entity_poly.pdbx_seq_one_letter_code
_entity_poly.pdbx_strand_id
1 'polypeptide(L)'
;LDQEIQQLKQKIYEGDGAQKGNHGVSDERPSQSTSPASPTKAQPPAAPLVDDRINAFIEQEVQRRLQNIRHEAEDNHVSAPWSTESFKDNERHSNSTVQRKLKYERMVCRSLGANAQDLKDPIKISIPRYVLCGQGKDEHYEFEIKISVLDETWTVFRRYSRFRELHRTLKLKYPEVATLEFPPKKLFGNKDERVIAERRCHLEKYLRSFFSAMLKSPSSPLNLDKVGLTLSKYTVCEFSPFFRKGVFDYSSHGTS
;
A
#
# COMPACT_ATOMS: atom_id res chain seq x y z
N LEU A 1 -24.65 29.22 3.06
CA LEU A 1 -24.10 27.85 3.25
C LEU A 1 -25.06 26.95 4.03
N ASP A 2 -25.45 27.27 5.26
CA ASP A 2 -26.28 26.36 6.08
C ASP A 2 -27.68 26.07 5.51
N GLN A 3 -28.33 27.07 4.89
CA GLN A 3 -29.61 26.87 4.19
C GLN A 3 -29.49 25.99 2.94
N GLU A 4 -28.35 26.05 2.26
CA GLU A 4 -28.09 25.29 1.04
C GLU A 4 -27.85 23.81 1.37
N ILE A 5 -27.16 23.55 2.49
CA ILE A 5 -26.96 22.21 3.05
C ILE A 5 -28.30 21.60 3.51
N GLN A 6 -29.22 22.40 4.08
CA GLN A 6 -30.56 21.92 4.46
C GLN A 6 -31.42 21.55 3.24
N GLN A 7 -31.39 22.36 2.17
CA GLN A 7 -32.12 22.05 0.93
C GLN A 7 -31.61 20.78 0.25
N LEU A 8 -30.29 20.56 0.26
CA LEU A 8 -29.68 19.33 -0.27
C LEU A 8 -30.08 18.09 0.54
N LYS A 9 -30.15 18.18 1.87
CA LYS A 9 -30.59 17.08 2.73
C LYS A 9 -32.06 16.69 2.49
N GLN A 10 -32.93 17.68 2.26
CA GLN A 10 -34.34 17.43 1.99
C GLN A 10 -34.56 16.78 0.61
N LYS A 11 -33.79 17.21 -0.39
CA LYS A 11 -33.83 16.66 -1.76
C LYS A 11 -33.35 15.20 -1.84
N ILE A 12 -32.43 14.80 -0.96
CA ILE A 12 -31.96 13.41 -0.85
C ILE A 12 -33.02 12.53 -0.17
N TYR A 13 -33.75 13.08 0.80
CA TYR A 13 -34.81 12.34 1.50
C TYR A 13 -36.03 12.04 0.62
N GLU A 14 -36.32 12.89 -0.36
CA GLU A 14 -37.45 12.73 -1.30
C GLU A 14 -37.10 11.91 -2.56
N GLY A 15 -35.81 11.65 -2.80
CA GLY A 15 -35.32 11.07 -4.06
C GLY A 15 -35.37 9.53 -4.16
N ASP A 16 -35.68 8.80 -3.08
CA ASP A 16 -35.52 7.34 -3.04
C ASP A 16 -36.81 6.55 -3.28
N GLY A 17 -37.74 7.14 -4.03
CA GLY A 17 -39.04 6.54 -4.29
C GLY A 17 -39.64 6.83 -5.67
N ALA A 18 -39.12 6.22 -6.74
CA ALA A 18 -39.92 5.78 -7.90
C ALA A 18 -39.08 5.15 -9.06
N GLN A 19 -39.37 3.87 -9.37
CA GLN A 19 -39.56 3.28 -10.72
C GLN A 19 -38.34 3.16 -11.68
N LYS A 20 -38.11 2.13 -12.53
CA LYS A 20 -38.75 0.85 -12.96
C LYS A 20 -37.79 0.18 -13.99
N GLY A 21 -37.85 -1.14 -14.23
CA GLY A 21 -37.43 -1.72 -15.55
C GLY A 21 -37.01 -3.21 -15.60
N ASN A 22 -37.76 -4.03 -16.37
CA ASN A 22 -37.78 -5.51 -16.48
C ASN A 22 -36.68 -6.21 -17.35
N HIS A 23 -36.45 -7.52 -17.08
CA HIS A 23 -36.63 -8.74 -17.94
C HIS A 23 -35.57 -9.84 -17.63
N GLY A 24 -35.80 -11.16 -17.49
CA GLY A 24 -37.00 -12.02 -17.49
C GLY A 24 -36.66 -13.53 -17.24
N VAL A 25 -37.72 -14.36 -17.15
CA VAL A 25 -37.87 -15.81 -17.47
C VAL A 25 -37.49 -16.94 -16.45
N SER A 26 -38.51 -17.80 -16.22
CA SER A 26 -38.61 -19.21 -15.74
C SER A 26 -38.35 -19.55 -14.26
N ASP A 27 -38.99 -20.54 -13.61
CA ASP A 27 -40.28 -21.26 -13.66
C ASP A 27 -40.37 -22.10 -12.34
N GLU A 28 -41.57 -22.58 -11.99
CA GLU A 28 -41.93 -23.67 -11.02
C GLU A 28 -42.01 -23.48 -9.47
N ARG A 29 -43.26 -23.27 -9.01
CA ARG A 29 -44.09 -24.05 -8.01
C ARG A 29 -43.70 -24.26 -6.50
N PRO A 30 -44.67 -24.58 -5.59
CA PRO A 30 -44.90 -23.82 -4.34
C PRO A 30 -45.00 -24.65 -3.03
N SER A 31 -45.03 -23.99 -1.85
CA SER A 31 -45.65 -24.43 -0.56
C SER A 31 -45.60 -23.25 0.44
N GLN A 32 -46.74 -22.64 0.86
CA GLN A 32 -47.49 -22.84 2.15
C GLN A 32 -46.61 -22.71 3.43
N SER A 33 -46.93 -22.01 4.54
CA SER A 33 -48.16 -21.39 5.08
C SER A 33 -47.85 -20.37 6.22
N THR A 34 -48.70 -19.34 6.39
CA THR A 34 -49.29 -18.75 7.64
C THR A 34 -48.40 -18.48 8.88
N SER A 35 -48.31 -17.28 9.52
CA SER A 35 -49.36 -16.50 10.23
C SER A 35 -48.79 -15.17 10.86
N PRO A 36 -49.61 -14.26 11.45
CA PRO A 36 -49.38 -12.80 11.44
C PRO A 36 -49.22 -12.01 12.78
N ALA A 37 -48.73 -10.76 12.66
CA ALA A 37 -49.02 -9.44 13.31
C ALA A 37 -48.93 -9.14 14.85
N SER A 38 -47.93 -8.29 15.22
CA SER A 38 -47.94 -6.97 15.96
C SER A 38 -48.58 -6.77 17.37
N PRO A 39 -48.43 -5.61 18.07
CA PRO A 39 -47.28 -4.75 18.43
C PRO A 39 -47.24 -4.36 19.96
N THR A 40 -46.11 -3.89 20.54
CA THR A 40 -46.16 -3.06 21.77
C THR A 40 -44.95 -2.12 21.92
N LYS A 41 -45.23 -0.87 22.29
CA LYS A 41 -44.35 0.30 22.40
C LYS A 41 -44.19 0.68 23.87
N ALA A 42 -42.94 0.80 24.36
CA ALA A 42 -42.45 1.55 25.54
C ALA A 42 -40.95 1.15 25.70
N GLN A 43 -39.92 1.96 25.94
CA GLN A 43 -39.70 3.30 26.50
C GLN A 43 -38.20 3.64 26.19
N PRO A 44 -37.76 4.92 26.08
CA PRO A 44 -36.35 5.21 25.78
C PRO A 44 -35.44 4.96 27.01
N PRO A 45 -34.25 4.37 26.86
CA PRO A 45 -33.31 4.26 27.96
C PRO A 45 -32.65 5.61 28.23
N ALA A 46 -32.68 6.01 29.50
CA ALA A 46 -32.02 7.20 30.02
C ALA A 46 -30.52 7.23 29.64
N ALA A 47 -30.06 8.39 29.17
CA ALA A 47 -28.64 8.62 28.90
C ALA A 47 -27.82 8.42 30.20
N PRO A 48 -26.72 7.64 30.16
CA PRO A 48 -25.93 7.41 31.36
C PRO A 48 -25.07 8.65 31.65
N LEU A 49 -25.23 9.18 32.88
CA LEU A 49 -24.55 10.32 33.52
C LEU A 49 -22.99 10.25 33.56
N VAL A 50 -22.39 9.32 32.82
CA VAL A 50 -20.93 9.11 32.74
C VAL A 50 -20.30 9.88 31.59
N ASP A 51 -21.08 10.22 30.55
CA ASP A 51 -20.58 10.90 29.36
C ASP A 51 -20.27 12.38 29.64
N ASP A 52 -21.13 13.06 30.42
CA ASP A 52 -20.98 14.49 30.71
C ASP A 52 -19.70 14.81 31.50
N ARG A 53 -19.26 13.92 32.39
CA ARG A 53 -17.99 14.11 33.12
C ARG A 53 -16.78 13.98 32.21
N ILE A 54 -16.84 13.05 31.25
CA ILE A 54 -15.76 12.83 30.29
C ILE A 54 -15.73 14.00 29.30
N ASN A 55 -16.90 14.40 28.79
CA ASN A 55 -17.05 15.53 27.88
C ASN A 55 -16.59 16.85 28.54
N ALA A 56 -16.93 17.09 29.80
CA ALA A 56 -16.44 18.25 30.55
C ALA A 56 -14.91 18.23 30.70
N PHE A 57 -14.30 17.06 30.93
CA PHE A 57 -12.85 16.94 31.05
C PHE A 57 -12.13 17.17 29.72
N ILE A 58 -12.70 16.65 28.63
CA ILE A 58 -12.21 16.87 27.27
C ILE A 58 -12.28 18.36 26.95
N GLU A 59 -13.41 19.01 27.23
CA GLU A 59 -13.61 20.42 26.92
C GLU A 59 -12.69 21.33 27.74
N GLN A 60 -12.46 21.02 29.03
CA GLN A 60 -11.47 21.72 29.85
C GLN A 60 -10.04 21.57 29.32
N GLU A 61 -9.64 20.37 28.91
CA GLU A 61 -8.30 20.11 28.38
C GLU A 61 -8.09 20.79 27.01
N VAL A 62 -9.12 20.84 26.18
CA VAL A 62 -9.10 21.57 24.90
C VAL A 62 -8.93 23.07 25.14
N GLN A 63 -9.70 23.64 26.06
CA GLN A 63 -9.58 25.06 26.41
C GLN A 63 -8.19 25.40 26.98
N ARG A 64 -7.62 24.54 27.84
CA ARG A 64 -6.26 24.69 28.38
C ARG A 64 -5.21 24.75 27.27
N ARG A 65 -5.30 23.86 26.27
CA ARG A 65 -4.34 23.83 25.15
C ARG A 65 -4.52 25.01 24.20
N LEU A 66 -5.76 25.44 23.94
CA LEU A 66 -6.03 26.62 23.12
C LEU A 66 -5.51 27.90 23.79
N GLN A 67 -5.58 28.01 25.12
CA GLN A 67 -4.95 29.11 25.85
C GLN A 67 -3.42 29.07 25.77
N ASN A 68 -2.80 27.89 25.89
CA ASN A 68 -1.36 27.76 25.75
C ASN A 68 -0.88 28.19 24.35
N ILE A 69 -1.63 27.85 23.30
CA ILE A 69 -1.33 28.28 21.92
C ILE A 69 -1.50 29.80 21.76
N ARG A 70 -2.51 30.41 22.40
CA ARG A 70 -2.71 31.86 22.36
C ARG A 70 -1.63 32.61 23.13
N HIS A 71 -1.18 32.10 24.28
CA HIS A 71 -0.05 32.65 25.02
C HIS A 71 1.26 32.57 24.21
N GLU A 72 1.48 31.50 23.44
CA GLU A 72 2.65 31.42 22.52
C GLU A 72 2.53 32.31 21.28
N ALA A 73 1.32 32.73 20.90
CA ALA A 73 1.07 33.62 19.77
C ALA A 73 1.17 35.11 20.14
N GLU A 74 0.97 35.48 21.40
CA GLU A 74 1.07 36.87 21.87
C GLU A 74 2.49 37.28 22.28
N ASP A 75 3.42 36.34 22.48
CA ASP A 75 4.85 36.63 22.76
C ASP A 75 5.69 36.88 21.49
N ASN A 76 5.07 36.88 20.30
CA ASN A 76 5.75 36.98 19.01
C ASN A 76 5.33 38.21 18.18
N HIS A 77 5.22 39.38 18.83
CA HIS A 77 5.23 40.65 18.10
C HIS A 77 5.81 41.80 18.93
N VAL A 78 7.14 42.01 18.84
CA VAL A 78 7.80 43.31 18.57
C VAL A 78 9.33 43.17 18.76
N SER A 79 10.05 43.36 17.63
CA SER A 79 11.43 43.84 17.49
C SER A 79 12.63 42.98 17.95
N ALA A 80 13.47 42.59 16.98
CA ALA A 80 14.89 42.22 17.16
C ALA A 80 15.76 43.47 17.49
N PRO A 81 17.08 43.38 17.85
CA PRO A 81 17.98 42.22 17.89
C PRO A 81 18.98 42.16 19.11
N TRP A 82 19.76 41.07 19.15
CA TRP A 82 21.09 40.86 19.77
C TRP A 82 21.25 40.12 21.11
N SER A 83 22.20 39.16 21.04
CA SER A 83 23.16 38.70 22.05
C SER A 83 22.77 37.69 23.14
N THR A 84 23.35 36.50 22.98
CA THR A 84 24.21 35.75 23.92
C THR A 84 23.93 35.88 25.43
N GLU A 85 23.43 34.81 26.07
CA GLU A 85 24.18 33.94 27.01
C GLU A 85 23.23 33.04 27.84
N SER A 86 23.35 31.73 27.59
CA SER A 86 23.44 30.61 28.53
C SER A 86 22.36 30.22 29.57
N PHE A 87 22.22 28.89 29.65
CA PHE A 87 21.65 28.01 30.70
C PHE A 87 20.10 27.99 30.80
N LYS A 88 19.39 26.86 30.98
CA LYS A 88 19.74 25.45 31.27
C LYS A 88 18.46 24.61 31.07
N ASP A 89 18.66 23.33 30.78
CA ASP A 89 17.73 22.20 31.01
C ASP A 89 16.43 22.10 30.18
N ASN A 90 16.54 21.41 29.03
CA ASN A 90 15.46 20.52 28.58
C ASN A 90 15.98 19.34 27.72
N GLU A 91 17.00 18.65 28.22
CA GLU A 91 17.72 17.57 27.52
C GLU A 91 17.17 16.16 27.86
N ARG A 92 15.84 15.96 27.90
CA ARG A 92 15.28 14.62 28.19
C ARG A 92 14.12 14.12 27.33
N HIS A 93 13.48 14.95 26.51
CA HIS A 93 12.36 14.49 25.67
C HIS A 93 12.67 14.48 24.16
N SER A 94 13.71 15.19 23.70
CA SER A 94 14.16 15.16 22.31
C SER A 94 14.84 13.85 21.95
N ASN A 95 15.62 13.25 22.86
CA ASN A 95 16.39 12.04 22.60
C ASN A 95 15.52 10.83 22.22
N SER A 96 14.31 10.71 22.74
CA SER A 96 13.41 9.57 22.44
C SER A 96 12.81 9.65 21.04
N THR A 97 12.41 10.85 20.62
CA THR A 97 11.85 11.11 19.28
C THR A 97 12.95 11.13 18.24
N VAL A 98 14.10 11.75 18.57
CA VAL A 98 15.29 11.77 17.72
C VAL A 98 15.88 10.37 17.58
N GLN A 99 15.94 9.54 18.63
CA GLN A 99 16.37 8.14 18.49
C GLN A 99 15.36 7.29 17.72
N ARG A 100 14.04 7.48 17.89
CA ARG A 100 13.06 6.75 17.06
C ARG A 100 13.12 7.18 15.60
N LYS A 101 13.27 8.48 15.33
CA LYS A 101 13.43 9.04 13.99
C LYS A 101 14.75 8.61 13.36
N LEU A 102 15.87 8.70 14.08
CA LEU A 102 17.17 8.16 13.68
C LEU A 102 17.15 6.63 13.55
N LYS A 103 16.35 5.91 14.34
CA LYS A 103 16.20 4.45 14.18
C LYS A 103 15.44 4.13 12.91
N TYR A 104 14.36 4.85 12.61
CA TYR A 104 13.65 4.75 11.33
C TYR A 104 14.57 5.14 10.17
N GLU A 105 15.27 6.26 10.29
CA GLU A 105 16.19 6.78 9.27
C GLU A 105 17.42 5.89 9.09
N ARG A 106 17.98 5.29 10.16
CA ARG A 106 19.08 4.30 10.09
C ARG A 106 18.62 2.93 9.61
N MET A 107 17.35 2.62 9.75
CA MET A 107 16.72 1.40 9.21
C MET A 107 16.30 1.59 7.74
N VAL A 108 16.09 2.83 7.29
CA VAL A 108 15.67 3.21 5.93
C VAL A 108 16.84 3.69 5.06
N CYS A 109 17.88 4.28 5.66
CA CYS A 109 19.07 4.83 5.01
C CYS A 109 20.31 4.46 5.83
N ARG A 110 20.85 3.25 5.64
CA ARG A 110 22.15 2.91 6.21
C ARG A 110 23.25 3.39 5.27
N SER A 111 23.68 4.64 5.42
CA SER A 111 24.90 5.13 4.76
C SER A 111 26.11 4.58 5.52
N LEU A 112 26.74 3.51 5.03
CA LEU A 112 28.20 3.32 4.96
C LEU A 112 28.51 1.86 4.57
N GLY A 113 29.07 1.72 3.37
CA GLY A 113 29.46 0.45 2.77
C GLY A 113 29.18 0.37 1.26
N ALA A 114 28.94 1.48 0.57
CA ALA A 114 28.73 1.47 -0.88
C ALA A 114 29.99 0.90 -1.56
N ASN A 115 29.91 -0.36 -1.94
CA ASN A 115 30.87 -0.96 -2.85
C ASN A 115 30.74 -0.18 -4.17
N ALA A 116 31.85 0.29 -4.75
CA ALA A 116 31.82 1.07 -5.99
C ALA A 116 31.06 0.35 -7.14
N GLN A 117 30.91 -0.98 -7.01
CA GLN A 117 30.16 -1.83 -7.90
C GLN A 117 28.63 -1.73 -7.78
N ASP A 118 28.10 -1.37 -6.61
CA ASP A 118 26.65 -1.28 -6.37
C ASP A 118 26.04 -0.02 -7.00
N LEU A 119 26.85 1.00 -7.31
CA LEU A 119 26.42 2.17 -8.09
C LEU A 119 26.24 1.88 -9.58
N LYS A 120 26.94 0.87 -10.12
CA LYS A 120 26.82 0.51 -11.55
C LYS A 120 25.61 -0.35 -11.87
N ASP A 121 25.12 -1.10 -10.88
CA ASP A 121 23.94 -1.95 -11.00
C ASP A 121 23.06 -1.81 -9.75
N PRO A 122 22.28 -0.71 -9.66
CA PRO A 122 21.57 -0.35 -8.44
C PRO A 122 20.36 -1.24 -8.16
N ILE A 123 19.94 -2.08 -9.12
CA ILE A 123 18.87 -3.08 -8.95
C ILE A 123 19.33 -4.44 -9.46
N LYS A 124 19.60 -5.36 -8.53
CA LYS A 124 19.89 -6.76 -8.82
C LYS A 124 18.63 -7.60 -8.68
N ILE A 125 18.34 -8.44 -9.67
CA ILE A 125 17.19 -9.35 -9.63
C ILE A 125 17.55 -10.77 -10.08
N SER A 126 17.01 -11.74 -9.35
CA SER A 126 17.16 -13.17 -9.63
C SER A 126 15.90 -13.94 -9.26
N ILE A 127 15.71 -15.08 -9.89
CA ILE A 127 14.66 -16.06 -9.59
C ILE A 127 15.34 -17.38 -9.25
N PRO A 128 15.86 -17.56 -8.02
CA PRO A 128 16.68 -18.72 -7.66
C PRO A 128 15.91 -20.05 -7.71
N ARG A 129 14.62 -20.05 -7.36
CA ARG A 129 13.80 -21.26 -7.34
C ARG A 129 12.33 -20.97 -7.64
N TYR A 130 11.54 -22.04 -7.70
CA TYR A 130 10.08 -22.01 -7.78
C TYR A 130 9.51 -23.05 -6.81
N VAL A 131 8.27 -22.84 -6.40
CA VAL A 131 7.55 -23.69 -5.44
C VAL A 131 6.16 -24.02 -6.00
N LEU A 132 5.67 -25.23 -5.72
CA LEU A 132 4.29 -25.62 -6.02
C LEU A 132 3.40 -25.14 -4.86
N CYS A 133 2.41 -24.31 -5.18
CA CYS A 133 1.46 -23.72 -4.25
C CYS A 133 0.03 -24.15 -4.60
N GLY A 134 -0.89 -24.02 -3.63
CA GLY A 134 -2.29 -24.40 -3.79
C GLY A 134 -2.54 -25.90 -3.61
N GLN A 135 -3.80 -26.30 -3.70
CA GLN A 135 -4.23 -27.69 -3.49
C GLN A 135 -5.24 -28.11 -4.55
N GLY A 136 -5.09 -29.34 -5.07
CA GLY A 136 -6.02 -29.92 -6.04
C GLY A 136 -6.08 -29.13 -7.35
N LYS A 137 -7.24 -28.56 -7.66
CA LYS A 137 -7.45 -27.82 -8.93
C LYS A 137 -6.78 -26.45 -8.95
N ASP A 138 -6.45 -25.90 -7.79
CA ASP A 138 -5.80 -24.60 -7.64
C ASP A 138 -4.28 -24.70 -7.52
N GLU A 139 -3.70 -25.88 -7.76
CA GLU A 139 -2.25 -26.08 -7.85
C GLU A 139 -1.61 -25.18 -8.93
N HIS A 140 -0.57 -24.45 -8.55
CA HIS A 140 0.20 -23.63 -9.46
C HIS A 140 1.62 -23.38 -8.95
N TYR A 141 2.54 -23.15 -9.88
CA TYR A 141 3.89 -22.75 -9.54
C TYR A 141 3.99 -21.25 -9.26
N GLU A 142 4.65 -20.91 -8.16
CA GLU A 142 5.12 -19.56 -7.85
C GLU A 142 6.63 -19.48 -7.93
N PHE A 143 7.12 -18.39 -8.50
CA PHE A 143 8.54 -18.13 -8.67
C PHE A 143 9.03 -17.26 -7.52
N GLU A 144 10.09 -17.69 -6.82
CA GLU A 144 10.75 -16.90 -5.79
C GLU A 144 11.56 -15.80 -6.47
N ILE A 145 11.14 -14.54 -6.37
CA ILE A 145 11.83 -13.40 -6.98
C ILE A 145 12.59 -12.67 -5.89
N LYS A 146 13.92 -12.70 -5.93
CA LYS A 146 14.80 -11.96 -5.03
C LYS A 146 15.23 -10.66 -5.71
N ILE A 147 14.81 -9.53 -5.15
CA ILE A 147 15.14 -8.18 -5.60
C ILE A 147 16.08 -7.55 -4.58
N SER A 148 17.17 -6.94 -5.05
CA SER A 148 18.07 -6.11 -4.24
C SER A 148 18.15 -4.73 -4.86
N VAL A 149 17.78 -3.70 -4.11
CA VAL A 149 17.97 -2.30 -4.50
C VAL A 149 19.00 -1.70 -3.57
N LEU A 150 20.18 -1.38 -4.09
CA LEU A 150 21.35 -1.03 -3.27
C LEU A 150 21.56 -2.10 -2.17
N ASP A 151 21.44 -1.71 -0.90
CA ASP A 151 21.63 -2.57 0.28
C ASP A 151 20.33 -3.28 0.73
N GLU A 152 19.18 -2.91 0.18
CA GLU A 152 17.88 -3.48 0.56
C GLU A 152 17.55 -4.70 -0.29
N THR A 153 17.46 -5.87 0.34
CA THR A 153 17.05 -7.11 -0.34
C THR A 153 15.73 -7.63 0.20
N TRP A 154 14.82 -8.02 -0.70
CA TRP A 154 13.60 -8.71 -0.33
C TRP A 154 13.18 -9.74 -1.38
N THR A 155 12.27 -10.60 -0.97
CA THR A 155 11.73 -11.68 -1.81
C THR A 155 10.21 -11.56 -1.92
N VAL A 156 9.68 -11.83 -3.11
CA VAL A 156 8.25 -12.00 -3.37
C VAL A 156 8.02 -13.28 -4.18
N PHE A 157 6.87 -13.92 -4.00
CA PHE A 157 6.46 -15.11 -4.73
C PHE A 157 5.36 -14.74 -5.71
N ARG A 158 5.55 -15.09 -6.98
CA ARG A 158 4.57 -14.75 -8.02
C ARG A 158 4.35 -15.91 -8.95
N ARG A 159 3.09 -16.27 -9.18
CA ARG A 159 2.71 -17.11 -10.31
C ARG A 159 2.89 -16.39 -11.65
N TYR A 160 3.06 -17.15 -12.73
CA TYR A 160 3.27 -16.64 -14.10
C TYR A 160 2.24 -15.59 -14.54
N SER A 161 0.96 -15.74 -14.18
CA SER A 161 -0.08 -14.78 -14.59
C SER A 161 0.20 -13.36 -14.07
N ARG A 162 0.81 -13.22 -12.88
CA ARG A 162 1.17 -11.90 -12.31
C ARG A 162 2.27 -11.21 -13.11
N PHE A 163 3.24 -11.96 -13.64
CA PHE A 163 4.26 -11.40 -14.55
C PHE A 163 3.64 -10.90 -15.85
N ARG A 164 2.68 -11.66 -16.38
CA ARG A 164 1.98 -11.30 -17.61
C ARG A 164 1.10 -10.07 -17.41
N GLU A 165 0.45 -9.94 -16.26
CA GLU A 165 -0.29 -8.73 -15.86
C GLU A 165 0.65 -7.52 -15.80
N LEU A 166 1.78 -7.64 -15.10
CA LEU A 166 2.83 -6.61 -15.05
C LEU A 166 3.22 -6.15 -16.47
N HIS A 167 3.58 -7.10 -17.34
CA HIS A 167 3.99 -6.80 -18.71
C HIS A 167 2.89 -6.08 -19.49
N ARG A 168 1.66 -6.58 -19.45
CA ARG A 168 0.52 -5.97 -20.16
C ARG A 168 0.25 -4.55 -19.69
N THR A 169 0.22 -4.32 -18.38
CA THR A 169 -0.05 -2.99 -17.82
C THR A 169 1.05 -1.99 -18.19
N LEU A 170 2.32 -2.41 -18.14
CA LEU A 170 3.44 -1.51 -18.38
C LEU A 170 3.74 -1.29 -19.86
N LYS A 171 3.52 -2.30 -20.71
CA LYS A 171 3.67 -2.18 -22.17
C LYS A 171 2.79 -1.07 -22.77
N LEU A 172 1.64 -0.79 -22.16
CA LEU A 172 0.74 0.30 -22.59
C LEU A 172 1.24 1.69 -22.20
N LYS A 173 2.07 1.78 -21.15
CA LYS A 173 2.55 3.06 -20.58
C LYS A 173 3.97 3.42 -21.03
N TYR A 174 4.80 2.40 -21.28
CA TYR A 174 6.24 2.54 -21.50
C TYR A 174 6.62 1.79 -22.79
N PRO A 175 6.86 2.50 -23.91
CA PRO A 175 7.24 1.88 -25.19
C PRO A 175 8.47 0.97 -25.11
N GLU A 176 9.42 1.29 -24.24
CA GLU A 176 10.61 0.48 -23.95
C GLU A 176 10.28 -0.89 -23.36
N VAL A 177 9.11 -1.05 -22.73
CA VAL A 177 8.62 -2.35 -22.25
C VAL A 177 7.97 -3.12 -23.39
N ALA A 178 7.43 -2.44 -24.40
CA ALA A 178 6.79 -3.06 -25.55
C ALA A 178 7.76 -3.84 -26.45
N THR A 179 9.05 -3.45 -26.45
CA THR A 179 10.13 -4.11 -27.20
C THR A 179 10.69 -5.34 -26.48
N LEU A 180 10.36 -5.54 -25.21
CA LEU A 180 10.81 -6.69 -24.44
C LEU A 180 10.02 -7.94 -24.83
N GLU A 181 10.74 -9.02 -25.11
CA GLU A 181 10.14 -10.33 -25.33
C GLU A 181 9.60 -10.89 -24.01
N PHE A 182 8.29 -11.11 -23.95
CA PHE A 182 7.65 -11.75 -22.80
C PHE A 182 7.45 -13.25 -23.06
N PRO A 183 7.81 -14.15 -22.12
CA PRO A 183 7.74 -15.60 -22.35
C PRO A 183 6.30 -16.04 -22.61
N PRO A 184 5.98 -16.74 -23.72
CA PRO A 184 4.62 -17.14 -24.03
C PRO A 184 4.10 -18.26 -23.11
N LYS A 185 2.78 -18.37 -22.99
CA LYS A 185 2.16 -19.49 -22.29
C LYS A 185 2.24 -20.74 -23.18
N LYS A 186 2.85 -21.82 -22.69
CA LYS A 186 2.77 -23.13 -23.37
C LYS A 186 1.38 -23.74 -23.15
N LEU A 187 0.77 -24.24 -24.22
CA LEU A 187 -0.58 -24.85 -24.19
C LEU A 187 -0.58 -26.23 -23.52
N PHE A 188 0.58 -26.89 -23.45
CA PHE A 188 0.79 -28.19 -22.81
C PHE A 188 1.99 -28.14 -21.86
N GLY A 189 2.11 -29.13 -20.96
CA GLY A 189 3.29 -29.28 -20.10
C GLY A 189 3.39 -28.30 -18.92
N ASN A 190 2.30 -27.66 -18.50
CA ASN A 190 2.34 -26.75 -17.34
C ASN A 190 2.58 -27.45 -15.98
N LYS A 191 2.63 -28.79 -15.97
CA LYS A 191 3.10 -29.61 -14.83
C LYS A 191 4.49 -30.22 -15.06
N ASP A 192 5.07 -30.13 -16.27
CA ASP A 192 6.40 -30.65 -16.57
C ASP A 192 7.47 -29.73 -15.95
N GLU A 193 8.27 -30.26 -15.05
CA GLU A 193 9.31 -29.53 -14.32
C GLU A 193 10.30 -28.83 -15.25
N ARG A 194 10.65 -29.43 -16.39
CA ARG A 194 11.57 -28.83 -17.38
C ARG A 194 10.97 -27.57 -17.99
N VAL A 195 9.67 -27.59 -18.27
CA VAL A 195 8.94 -26.41 -18.77
C VAL A 195 8.92 -25.29 -17.72
N ILE A 196 8.79 -25.65 -16.44
CA ILE A 196 8.82 -24.67 -15.35
C ILE A 196 10.22 -24.09 -15.13
N ALA A 197 11.27 -24.93 -15.19
CA ALA A 197 12.65 -24.50 -15.10
C ALA A 197 13.07 -23.57 -16.24
N GLU A 198 12.67 -23.89 -17.48
CA GLU A 198 12.86 -23.03 -18.65
C GLU A 198 12.11 -21.70 -18.48
N ARG A 199 10.85 -21.75 -18.05
CA ARG A 199 10.04 -20.55 -17.77
C ARG A 199 10.68 -19.68 -16.70
N ARG A 200 11.23 -20.26 -15.62
CA ARG A 200 11.98 -19.53 -14.57
C ARG A 200 13.13 -18.74 -15.18
N CYS A 201 13.95 -19.38 -16.03
CA CYS A 201 15.07 -18.73 -16.71
C CYS A 201 14.61 -17.55 -17.58
N HIS A 202 13.58 -17.75 -18.39
CA HIS A 202 13.05 -16.69 -19.25
C HIS A 202 12.41 -15.53 -18.47
N LEU A 203 11.69 -15.82 -17.37
CA LEU A 203 11.14 -14.78 -16.49
C LEU A 203 12.24 -13.97 -15.79
N GLU A 204 13.33 -14.63 -15.36
CA GLU A 204 14.48 -13.95 -14.77
C GLU A 204 15.15 -13.01 -15.79
N LYS A 205 15.43 -13.52 -16.99
CA LYS A 205 15.98 -12.72 -18.10
C LYS A 205 15.07 -11.53 -18.41
N TYR A 206 13.76 -11.76 -18.52
CA TYR A 206 12.77 -10.71 -18.74
C TYR A 206 12.84 -9.62 -17.67
N LEU A 207 12.85 -9.99 -16.38
CA LEU A 207 12.90 -9.01 -15.29
C LEU A 207 14.20 -8.20 -15.28
N ARG A 208 15.34 -8.83 -15.60
CA ARG A 208 16.62 -8.11 -15.76
C ARG A 208 16.55 -7.10 -16.90
N SER A 209 16.07 -7.51 -18.07
CA SER A 209 15.90 -6.61 -19.22
C SER A 209 14.88 -5.50 -18.93
N PHE A 210 13.82 -5.82 -18.21
CA PHE A 210 12.80 -4.88 -17.74
C PHE A 210 13.42 -3.76 -16.89
N PHE A 211 14.14 -4.10 -15.81
CA PHE A 211 14.78 -3.07 -14.99
C PHE A 211 15.85 -2.30 -15.76
N SER A 212 16.65 -2.95 -16.60
CA SER A 212 17.60 -2.24 -17.47
C SER A 212 16.91 -1.21 -18.36
N ALA A 213 15.75 -1.53 -18.94
CA ALA A 213 15.00 -0.60 -19.79
C ALA A 213 14.42 0.57 -18.95
N MET A 214 13.79 0.26 -17.82
CA MET A 214 13.18 1.27 -16.96
C MET A 214 14.20 2.18 -16.28
N LEU A 215 15.42 1.72 -15.98
CA LEU A 215 16.47 2.57 -15.39
C LEU A 215 17.06 3.55 -16.40
N LYS A 216 17.04 3.20 -17.70
CA LYS A 216 17.64 4.00 -18.80
C LYS A 216 16.65 4.92 -19.48
N SER A 217 15.36 4.59 -19.47
CA SER A 217 14.33 5.36 -20.16
C SER A 217 14.06 6.69 -19.46
N PRO A 218 14.15 7.86 -20.12
CA PRO A 218 13.87 9.16 -19.49
C PRO A 218 12.42 9.35 -19.03
N SER A 219 11.47 8.65 -19.66
CA SER A 219 10.04 8.71 -19.29
C SER A 219 9.70 7.81 -18.10
N SER A 220 10.63 6.94 -17.70
CA SER A 220 10.43 6.00 -16.61
C SER A 220 10.51 6.72 -15.26
N PRO A 221 9.60 6.40 -14.31
CA PRO A 221 9.70 6.88 -12.93
C PRO A 221 10.90 6.29 -12.18
N LEU A 222 11.55 5.25 -12.71
CA LEU A 222 12.75 4.63 -12.16
C LEU A 222 14.04 5.11 -12.83
N ASN A 223 13.97 6.09 -13.74
CA ASN A 223 15.15 6.59 -14.45
C ASN A 223 16.24 7.10 -13.49
N LEU A 224 17.48 6.64 -13.66
CA LEU A 224 18.57 6.95 -12.74
C LEU A 224 19.03 8.42 -12.80
N ASP A 225 18.89 9.05 -13.97
CA ASP A 225 19.28 10.45 -14.20
C ASP A 225 18.18 11.44 -13.77
N LYS A 226 17.05 10.94 -13.27
CA LYS A 226 15.93 11.77 -12.83
C LYS A 226 16.29 12.51 -11.55
N VAL A 227 16.39 13.83 -11.66
CA VAL A 227 16.65 14.73 -10.53
C VAL A 227 15.66 14.48 -9.39
N GLY A 228 16.18 14.26 -8.19
CA GLY A 228 15.38 14.05 -6.98
C GLY A 228 14.86 12.63 -6.77
N LEU A 229 15.17 11.67 -7.66
CA LEU A 229 14.82 10.28 -7.42
C LEU A 229 15.73 9.66 -6.33
N THR A 230 15.10 9.06 -5.32
CA THR A 230 15.80 8.21 -4.35
C THR A 230 15.43 6.76 -4.60
N LEU A 231 16.31 6.01 -5.26
CA LEU A 231 16.05 4.61 -5.56
C LEU A 231 16.09 3.77 -4.29
N SER A 232 14.98 3.11 -3.98
CA SER A 232 14.79 2.30 -2.78
C SER A 232 13.80 1.17 -3.03
N LYS A 233 13.66 0.27 -2.05
CA LYS A 233 12.58 -0.71 -2.07
C LYS A 233 11.21 -0.07 -2.19
N TYR A 234 11.00 1.05 -1.49
CA TYR A 234 9.75 1.80 -1.52
C TYR A 234 9.41 2.24 -2.95
N THR A 235 10.35 2.87 -3.67
CA THR A 235 10.11 3.33 -5.05
C THR A 235 9.75 2.19 -5.99
N VAL A 236 10.40 1.02 -5.85
CA VAL A 236 10.08 -0.15 -6.67
C VAL A 236 8.70 -0.72 -6.34
N CYS A 237 8.32 -0.76 -5.06
CA CYS A 237 7.02 -1.24 -4.62
C CYS A 237 5.86 -0.29 -4.97
N GLU A 238 6.11 1.02 -4.96
CA GLU A 238 5.15 2.04 -5.40
C GLU A 238 4.99 2.04 -6.91
N PHE A 239 6.08 1.84 -7.65
CA PHE A 239 6.05 1.74 -9.10
C PHE A 239 5.15 0.58 -9.56
N SER A 240 5.20 -0.56 -8.89
CA SER A 240 4.25 -1.65 -9.16
C SER A 240 3.99 -2.54 -7.95
N PRO A 241 2.71 -2.87 -7.65
CA PRO A 241 2.35 -3.80 -6.60
C PRO A 241 2.87 -5.22 -6.85
N PHE A 242 3.30 -5.54 -8.09
CA PHE A 242 3.96 -6.80 -8.39
C PHE A 242 5.18 -7.03 -7.48
N PHE A 243 5.96 -5.99 -7.15
CA PHE A 243 7.17 -6.08 -6.33
C PHE A 243 6.90 -5.92 -4.82
N ARG A 244 5.67 -5.57 -4.43
CA ARG A 244 5.29 -5.37 -3.03
C ARG A 244 5.07 -6.70 -2.34
N LYS A 245 5.67 -6.91 -1.16
CA LYS A 245 5.43 -8.10 -0.36
C LYS A 245 3.94 -8.18 0.05
N GLY A 246 3.23 -9.21 -0.40
CA GLY A 246 1.84 -9.52 -0.07
C GLY A 246 1.73 -10.46 1.13
N VAL A 247 0.49 -10.71 1.58
CA VAL A 247 0.19 -11.51 2.79
C VAL A 247 0.76 -12.93 2.69
N PHE A 248 0.80 -13.51 1.49
CA PHE A 248 1.28 -14.89 1.25
C PHE A 248 2.80 -15.01 1.12
N ASP A 249 3.53 -13.89 0.95
CA ASP A 249 4.99 -13.89 0.80
C ASP A 249 5.75 -14.19 2.12
N TYR A 250 5.02 -14.49 3.21
CA TYR A 250 5.55 -14.90 4.52
C TYR A 250 5.31 -16.38 4.85
N SER A 251 4.61 -17.15 4.00
CA SER A 251 4.28 -18.54 4.33
C SER A 251 5.48 -19.48 4.11
N SER A 252 6.44 -19.43 5.03
CA SER A 252 7.51 -20.43 5.19
C SER A 252 7.03 -21.70 5.93
N HIS A 253 5.73 -21.88 6.11
CA HIS A 253 5.16 -23.06 6.76
C HIS A 253 4.24 -23.77 5.77
N GLY A 254 4.81 -24.74 5.05
CA GLY A 254 4.04 -25.88 4.58
C GLY A 254 3.53 -26.61 5.81
N THR A 255 2.21 -26.73 5.94
CA THR A 255 1.62 -27.67 6.89
C THR A 255 1.98 -29.07 6.41
N SER A 256 2.59 -29.83 7.33
CA SER A 256 3.02 -31.22 7.18
C SER A 256 1.90 -32.17 6.80
#